data_AF-A0A965P947-F1
#
_entry.id   AF-A0A965P947-F1
#
_cell.length_a   1.000
_cell.length_b   1.000
_cell.length_c   1.000
_cell.angle_alpha   90.00
_cell.angle_beta   90.00
_cell.angle_gamma   90.00
#
_symmetry.space_group_name_H-M   'P 1'
#
loop_
_entity.id
_entity.type
_entity.pdbx_description
1 polymer ?
#
loop_
_entity_poly.entity_id
_entity_poly.type
_entity_poly.pdbx_seq_one_letter_code
_entity_poly.pdbx_strand_id
1 'polypeptide(L)'
;MPNGRPPKPIEVKRKLGNPGQRRLPDQAEIQMFDPVATIPEPHRPLLKYGQAFWDKVWGQGLQWISVNTDVELLLMTCELIDERWNLRVRVMQNNDWRERRALRELDARIISNLSLLGFTPADRSRLGVAEVKAISKMEALKRRQEARASESK
;
A
#
# COMPACT_ATOMS: atom_id res chain seq x y z
N MET A 1 12.39 -19.07 -11.14
CA MET A 1 12.24 -18.76 -9.71
C MET A 1 13.61 -18.44 -9.16
N PRO A 2 13.84 -17.35 -8.39
CA PRO A 2 15.15 -17.12 -7.79
C PRO A 2 15.40 -18.22 -6.75
N ASN A 3 16.43 -19.05 -6.96
CA ASN A 3 16.85 -20.09 -6.02
C ASN A 3 17.60 -19.43 -4.86
N GLY A 4 16.87 -19.03 -3.82
CA GLY A 4 17.45 -18.45 -2.62
C GLY A 4 16.42 -18.17 -1.52
N ARG A 5 16.88 -18.16 -0.27
CA ARG A 5 16.05 -17.76 0.87
C ARG A 5 15.55 -16.33 0.63
N PRO A 6 14.25 -16.04 0.82
CA PRO A 6 13.72 -14.71 0.57
C PRO A 6 14.51 -13.65 1.36
N PRO A 7 14.84 -12.50 0.76
CA PRO A 7 15.63 -11.49 1.40
C PRO A 7 14.95 -11.03 2.69
N LYS A 8 15.70 -10.97 3.79
CA LYS A 8 15.20 -10.39 5.04
C LYS A 8 14.73 -8.94 4.79
N PRO A 9 13.57 -8.54 5.33
CA PRO A 9 13.10 -7.16 5.24
C PRO A 9 14.16 -6.18 5.73
N ILE A 10 14.18 -4.98 5.14
CA ILE A 10 15.14 -3.92 5.49
C ILE A 10 15.04 -3.57 6.98
N GLU A 11 13.82 -3.55 7.51
CA GLU A 11 13.52 -3.30 8.93
C GLU A 11 14.23 -4.28 9.87
N VAL A 12 14.20 -5.57 9.52
CA VAL A 12 14.86 -6.63 10.29
C VAL A 12 16.38 -6.48 10.19
N LYS A 13 16.91 -6.08 9.03
CA LYS A 13 18.34 -5.81 8.86
C LYS A 13 18.78 -4.61 9.70
N ARG A 14 18.01 -3.52 9.75
CA ARG A 14 18.28 -2.35 10.60
C ARG A 14 18.25 -2.72 12.09
N LYS A 15 17.21 -3.44 12.54
CA LYS A 15 17.09 -3.88 13.94
C LYS A 15 18.23 -4.78 14.40
N LEU A 16 18.76 -5.62 13.49
CA LEU A 16 19.90 -6.50 13.76
C LEU A 16 21.27 -5.83 13.57
N GLY A 17 21.34 -4.52 13.35
CA GLY A 17 22.60 -3.79 13.18
C GLY A 17 23.30 -4.03 11.83
N ASN A 18 22.54 -4.33 10.78
CA ASN A 18 23.02 -4.63 9.43
C ASN A 18 24.06 -5.77 9.39
N PRO A 19 23.69 -7.01 9.77
CA PRO A 19 24.63 -8.13 9.87
C PRO A 19 25.28 -8.50 8.52
N GLY A 20 24.68 -8.10 7.41
CA GLY A 20 25.24 -8.32 6.07
C GLY A 20 26.19 -7.22 5.59
N GLN A 21 26.40 -6.16 6.38
CA GLN A 21 27.23 -4.97 6.13
C GLN A 21 27.07 -4.27 4.76
N ARG A 22 26.10 -4.68 3.94
CA ARG A 22 25.75 -3.99 2.69
C ARG A 22 25.11 -2.66 3.03
N ARG A 23 25.46 -1.61 2.28
CA ARG A 23 24.83 -0.30 2.41
C ARG A 23 23.32 -0.47 2.32
N LEU A 24 22.63 -0.12 3.41
CA LEU A 24 21.17 -0.09 3.42
C LEU A 24 20.74 1.20 2.72
N PRO A 25 19.62 1.21 1.98
CA PRO A 25 19.01 2.45 1.54
C PRO A 25 18.83 3.37 2.75
N ASP A 26 19.01 4.67 2.56
CA ASP A 26 18.65 5.64 3.60
C ASP A 26 17.16 5.49 3.93
N GLN A 27 16.75 5.86 5.15
CA GLN A 27 15.32 5.93 5.45
C GLN A 27 14.74 6.97 4.50
N ALA A 28 14.05 6.52 3.46
CA ALA A 28 13.16 7.40 2.75
C ALA A 28 12.18 7.91 3.80
N GLU A 29 12.14 9.23 4.01
CA GLU A 29 11.14 9.88 4.84
C GLU A 29 9.79 9.67 4.15
N ILE A 30 9.17 8.51 4.39
CA ILE A 30 7.78 8.35 4.05
C ILE A 30 7.01 9.24 5.00
N GLN A 31 6.40 10.26 4.42
CA GLN A 31 5.45 11.08 5.11
C GLN A 31 4.23 10.22 5.44
N MET A 32 3.96 10.09 6.74
CA MET A 32 2.66 9.61 7.20
C MET A 32 1.68 10.78 7.07
N PHE A 33 0.59 10.56 6.35
CA PHE A 33 -0.49 11.51 6.20
C PHE A 33 -1.51 11.36 7.34
N ASP A 34 -2.17 12.47 7.64
CA ASP A 34 -3.33 12.43 8.51
C ASP A 34 -4.45 11.60 7.88
N PRO A 35 -5.26 10.90 8.69
CA PRO A 35 -6.47 10.25 8.18
C PRO A 35 -7.34 11.28 7.45
N VAL A 36 -7.82 10.91 6.26
CA VAL A 36 -8.80 11.73 5.54
C VAL A 36 -10.07 11.90 6.37
N ALA A 37 -10.56 13.13 6.48
CA ALA A 37 -11.79 13.45 7.22
C ALA A 37 -13.04 12.90 6.51
N THR A 38 -13.02 12.88 5.18
CA THR A 38 -14.05 12.34 4.31
C THR A 38 -13.40 11.56 3.18
N ILE A 39 -14.05 10.49 2.71
CA ILE A 39 -13.58 9.75 1.54
C ILE A 39 -13.60 10.71 0.34
N PRO A 40 -12.47 10.93 -0.36
CA PRO A 40 -12.43 11.81 -1.52
C PRO A 40 -13.28 11.23 -2.65
N GLU A 41 -13.94 12.08 -3.41
CA GLU A 41 -14.69 11.65 -4.59
C GLU A 41 -13.71 11.28 -5.73
N PRO A 42 -13.89 10.13 -6.40
CA PRO A 42 -13.09 9.80 -7.58
C PRO A 42 -13.26 10.83 -8.70
N HIS A 43 -12.15 11.29 -9.29
CA HIS A 43 -12.20 12.26 -10.40
C HIS A 43 -12.78 11.67 -11.70
N ARG A 44 -12.81 10.34 -11.82
CA ARG A 44 -13.40 9.62 -12.95
C ARG A 44 -14.43 8.62 -12.43
N PRO A 45 -15.54 8.42 -13.14
CA PRO A 45 -16.59 7.51 -12.68
C PRO A 45 -16.07 6.07 -12.63
N LEU A 46 -16.29 5.42 -11.49
CA LEU A 46 -15.97 4.01 -11.27
C LEU A 46 -17.25 3.17 -11.35
N LEU A 47 -17.11 1.89 -11.71
CA LEU A 47 -18.20 0.93 -11.56
C LEU A 47 -18.19 0.35 -10.14
N LYS A 48 -19.07 -0.64 -9.92
CA LYS A 48 -19.33 -1.22 -8.59
C LYS A 48 -18.06 -1.68 -7.86
N TYR A 49 -17.11 -2.32 -8.56
CA TYR A 49 -15.98 -2.99 -7.91
C TYR A 49 -14.81 -2.04 -7.68
N GLY A 50 -14.55 -1.14 -8.62
CA GLY A 50 -13.60 -0.05 -8.50
C GLY A 50 -14.02 0.91 -7.39
N GLN A 51 -15.30 1.29 -7.33
CA GLN A 51 -15.83 2.14 -6.26
C GLN A 51 -15.69 1.47 -4.89
N ALA A 52 -16.09 0.21 -4.77
CA ALA A 52 -15.95 -0.52 -3.50
C ALA A 52 -14.49 -0.65 -3.04
N PHE A 53 -13.54 -0.76 -3.97
CA PHE A 53 -12.12 -0.76 -3.63
C PHE A 53 -11.65 0.63 -3.20
N TRP A 54 -12.04 1.69 -3.91
CA TRP A 54 -11.76 3.08 -3.56
C TRP A 54 -12.23 3.42 -2.15
N ASP A 55 -13.50 3.14 -1.85
CA ASP A 55 -14.12 3.41 -0.56
C ASP A 55 -13.42 2.65 0.56
N LYS A 56 -12.97 1.41 0.29
CA LYS A 56 -12.22 0.61 1.25
C LYS A 56 -10.85 1.22 1.54
N VAL A 57 -10.12 1.68 0.52
CA VAL A 57 -8.78 2.24 0.68
C VAL A 57 -8.81 3.49 1.54
N TRP A 58 -9.72 4.42 1.25
CA TRP A 58 -9.85 5.65 2.01
C TRP A 58 -10.54 5.45 3.36
N GLY A 59 -11.55 4.58 3.43
CA GLY A 59 -12.29 4.27 4.66
C GLY A 59 -11.46 3.50 5.70
N GLN A 60 -10.44 2.75 5.29
CA GLN A 60 -9.50 2.10 6.23
C GLN A 60 -8.45 3.08 6.80
N GLY A 61 -8.39 4.32 6.32
CA GLY A 61 -7.43 5.32 6.80
C GLY A 61 -5.98 4.90 6.54
N LEU A 62 -5.67 4.46 5.31
CA LEU A 62 -4.31 4.09 4.94
C LEU A 62 -3.42 5.34 4.87
N GLN A 63 -2.85 5.70 6.01
CA GLN A 63 -2.03 6.91 6.23
C GLN A 63 -0.74 7.03 5.40
N TRP A 64 -0.39 6.03 4.58
CA TRP A 64 0.78 6.10 3.69
C TRP A 64 0.40 6.33 2.22
N ILE A 65 -0.91 6.36 1.93
CA ILE A 65 -1.44 6.70 0.62
C ILE A 65 -1.84 8.18 0.66
N SER A 66 -1.21 8.95 -0.22
CA SER A 66 -1.45 10.38 -0.37
C SER A 66 -2.64 10.64 -1.29
N VAL A 67 -3.57 11.48 -0.84
CA VAL A 67 -4.66 11.99 -1.69
C VAL A 67 -4.12 12.86 -2.83
N ASN A 68 -2.91 13.41 -2.70
CA ASN A 68 -2.36 14.32 -3.69
C ASN A 68 -1.47 13.63 -4.71
N THR A 69 -0.67 12.63 -4.27
CA THR A 69 0.35 12.02 -5.13
C THR A 69 0.00 10.63 -5.61
N ASP A 70 -0.74 9.85 -4.81
CA ASP A 70 -1.05 8.44 -5.12
C ASP A 70 -2.45 8.28 -5.73
N VAL A 71 -3.26 9.34 -5.72
CA VAL A 71 -4.67 9.32 -6.13
C VAL A 71 -4.87 8.85 -7.56
N GLU A 72 -4.03 9.27 -8.49
CA GLU A 72 -4.14 8.88 -9.90
C GLU A 72 -3.79 7.40 -10.10
N LEU A 73 -2.74 6.91 -9.43
CA LEU A 73 -2.37 5.50 -9.49
C LEU A 73 -3.45 4.62 -8.84
N LEU A 74 -4.03 5.07 -7.73
CA LEU A 74 -5.16 4.40 -7.10
C LEU A 74 -6.39 4.37 -8.02
N LEU A 75 -6.71 5.49 -8.66
CA LEU A 75 -7.85 5.61 -9.58
C LEU A 75 -7.69 4.67 -10.77
N MET A 76 -6.53 4.67 -11.42
CA MET A 76 -6.20 3.71 -12.48
C MET A 76 -6.33 2.26 -12.02
N THR A 77 -5.96 1.97 -10.77
CA THR A 77 -6.09 0.62 -10.21
C THR A 77 -7.55 0.22 -10.02
N CYS A 78 -8.41 1.14 -9.57
CA CYS A 78 -9.85 0.93 -9.48
C CYS A 78 -10.47 0.66 -10.86
N GLU A 79 -10.09 1.43 -11.89
CA GLU A 79 -10.54 1.24 -13.27
C GLU A 79 -10.16 -0.14 -13.81
N LEU A 80 -8.92 -0.58 -13.56
CA LEU A 80 -8.46 -1.92 -13.93
C LEU A 80 -9.22 -3.04 -13.20
N ILE A 81 -9.61 -2.82 -11.93
CA ILE A 81 -10.43 -3.78 -11.17
C ILE A 81 -11.82 -3.94 -11.80
N ASP A 82 -12.43 -2.85 -12.24
CA ASP A 82 -13.71 -2.88 -12.95
C ASP A 82 -13.59 -3.62 -14.29
N GLU A 83 -12.56 -3.30 -15.08
CA GLU A 83 -12.29 -3.98 -16.35
C GLU A 83 -12.07 -5.48 -16.14
N ARG A 84 -11.27 -5.85 -15.14
CA ARG A 84 -11.02 -7.24 -14.76
C ARG A 84 -12.30 -7.97 -14.43
N TRP A 85 -13.23 -7.33 -13.70
CA TRP A 85 -14.50 -7.95 -13.38
C TRP A 85 -15.32 -8.25 -14.63
N ASN A 86 -15.43 -7.28 -15.53
CA ASN A 86 -16.14 -7.43 -16.79
C ASN A 86 -15.52 -8.51 -17.69
N LEU A 87 -14.19 -8.54 -17.80
CA LEU A 87 -13.50 -9.55 -18.60
C LEU A 87 -13.64 -10.94 -18.00
N ARG A 88 -13.63 -11.08 -16.67
CA ARG A 88 -13.83 -12.37 -16.00
C ARG A 88 -15.18 -12.98 -16.33
N VAL A 89 -16.24 -12.16 -16.44
CA VAL A 89 -17.57 -12.64 -16.86
C VAL A 89 -17.51 -13.22 -18.27
N ARG A 90 -16.89 -12.53 -19.23
CA ARG A 90 -16.73 -13.02 -20.61
C ARG A 90 -15.93 -14.32 -20.68
N VAL A 91 -14.81 -14.39 -19.96
CA VAL A 91 -13.97 -15.58 -19.87
C VAL A 91 -14.75 -16.79 -19.37
N MET A 92 -15.62 -16.60 -18.36
CA MET A 92 -16.44 -17.67 -17.79
C MET A 92 -17.55 -18.15 -18.75
N GLN A 93 -18.02 -17.28 -19.65
CA GLN A 93 -19.05 -17.61 -20.63
C GLN A 93 -18.48 -18.27 -21.89
N ASN A 94 -17.41 -17.68 -22.45
CA ASN A 94 -16.91 -18.03 -23.78
C ASN A 94 -15.74 -19.02 -23.75
N ASN A 95 -15.04 -19.12 -22.61
CA ASN A 95 -13.85 -19.95 -22.43
C ASN A 95 -12.73 -19.71 -23.47
N ASP A 96 -12.66 -18.53 -24.10
CA ASP A 96 -11.62 -18.20 -25.07
C ASP A 96 -10.25 -18.03 -24.37
N TRP A 97 -9.23 -18.69 -24.92
CA TRP A 97 -7.87 -18.61 -24.42
C TRP A 97 -7.27 -17.20 -24.54
N ARG A 98 -7.69 -16.40 -25.53
CA ARG A 98 -7.24 -15.01 -25.70
C ARG A 98 -7.74 -14.13 -24.56
N GLU A 99 -9.02 -14.25 -24.22
CA GLU A 99 -9.62 -13.53 -23.08
C GLU A 99 -8.98 -13.99 -21.76
N ARG A 100 -8.71 -15.29 -21.59
CA ARG A 100 -7.98 -15.82 -20.42
C ARG A 100 -6.56 -15.27 -20.31
N ARG A 101 -5.89 -15.03 -21.44
CA ARG A 101 -4.58 -14.40 -21.46
C ARG A 101 -4.68 -12.93 -21.07
N ALA A 102 -5.58 -12.17 -21.68
CA ALA A 102 -5.82 -10.77 -21.35
C ALA A 102 -6.18 -10.59 -19.86
N LEU A 103 -6.98 -11.49 -19.29
CA LEU A 103 -7.30 -11.48 -17.86
C LEU A 103 -6.07 -11.64 -16.97
N ARG A 104 -5.15 -12.54 -17.33
CA ARG A 104 -3.88 -12.71 -16.61
C ARG A 104 -2.95 -11.50 -16.75
N GLU A 105 -2.98 -10.82 -17.89
CA GLU A 105 -2.23 -9.58 -18.10
C GLU A 105 -2.80 -8.43 -17.25
N LEU A 106 -4.14 -8.31 -17.14
CA LEU A 106 -4.79 -7.38 -16.21
C LEU A 106 -4.46 -7.71 -14.75
N ASP A 107 -4.53 -8.98 -14.35
CA ASP A 107 -4.15 -9.42 -13.01
C ASP A 107 -2.71 -8.97 -12.66
N ALA A 108 -1.77 -9.16 -13.58
CA ALA A 108 -0.37 -8.76 -13.38
C ALA A 108 -0.22 -7.24 -13.22
N ARG A 109 -0.94 -6.44 -14.02
CA ARG A 109 -0.94 -4.97 -13.93
C ARG A 109 -1.52 -4.49 -12.59
N ILE A 110 -2.64 -5.07 -12.16
CA ILE A 110 -3.25 -4.74 -10.87
C ILE A 110 -2.30 -5.08 -9.72
N ILE A 111 -1.69 -6.27 -9.74
CA ILE A 111 -0.70 -6.66 -8.72
C ILE A 111 0.48 -5.68 -8.70
N SER A 112 0.97 -5.27 -9.86
CA SER A 112 2.04 -4.28 -9.97
C SER A 112 1.66 -2.95 -9.30
N ASN A 113 0.47 -2.41 -9.61
CA ASN A 113 0.02 -1.16 -9.01
C ASN A 113 -0.19 -1.29 -7.48
N LEU A 114 -0.78 -2.40 -7.03
CA LEU A 114 -0.94 -2.68 -5.60
C LEU A 114 0.41 -2.78 -4.88
N SER A 115 1.44 -3.31 -5.53
CA SER A 115 2.80 -3.33 -5.00
C SER A 115 3.42 -1.93 -4.92
N LEU A 116 3.19 -1.08 -5.93
CA LEU A 116 3.65 0.31 -5.91
C LEU A 116 2.98 1.12 -4.79
N LEU A 117 1.68 0.89 -4.56
CA LEU A 117 0.90 1.52 -3.48
C LEU A 117 1.12 0.90 -2.09
N GLY A 118 1.99 -0.12 -1.98
CA GLY A 118 2.33 -0.70 -0.68
C GLY A 118 1.21 -1.53 -0.04
N PHE A 119 0.43 -2.29 -0.81
CA PHE A 119 -0.64 -3.13 -0.24
C PHE A 119 -0.12 -4.44 0.38
N THR A 120 1.09 -4.90 0.04
CA THR A 120 1.68 -6.08 0.69
C THR A 120 2.60 -5.68 1.85
N PRO A 121 2.78 -6.54 2.88
CA PRO A 121 3.75 -6.26 3.95
C PRO A 121 5.18 -6.04 3.42
N ALA A 122 5.60 -6.83 2.42
CA ALA A 122 6.93 -6.70 1.83
C ALA A 122 7.11 -5.36 1.12
N ASP A 123 6.10 -4.91 0.38
CA ASP A 123 6.13 -3.61 -0.30
C ASP A 123 6.09 -2.46 0.72
N ARG A 124 5.31 -2.57 1.81
CA ARG A 124 5.34 -1.59 2.91
C ARG A 124 6.70 -1.49 3.57
N SER A 125 7.38 -2.62 3.76
CA SER A 125 8.75 -2.62 4.28
C SER A 125 9.77 -2.07 3.29
N ARG A 126 9.56 -2.26 1.97
CA ARG A 126 10.39 -1.63 0.94
C ARG A 126 10.21 -0.11 0.94
N LEU A 127 8.97 0.34 1.11
CA LEU A 127 8.60 1.74 1.23
C LEU A 127 9.14 2.32 2.56
N GLY A 128 9.16 1.55 3.65
CA GLY A 128 9.58 2.03 4.98
C GLY A 128 8.41 2.47 5.86
N VAL A 129 7.17 2.22 5.43
CA VAL A 129 5.93 2.60 6.12
C VAL A 129 5.86 2.03 7.54
N ALA A 130 6.27 0.77 7.74
CA ALA A 130 6.16 0.13 9.05
C ALA A 130 7.14 0.71 10.07
N GLU A 131 8.34 1.13 9.62
CA GLU A 131 9.32 1.80 10.47
C GLU A 131 8.83 3.19 10.89
N VAL A 132 8.31 4.00 9.95
CA VAL A 132 7.80 5.35 10.27
C VAL A 132 6.63 5.29 11.24
N LYS A 133 5.70 4.32 11.06
CA LYS A 133 4.60 4.10 12.02
C LYS A 133 5.09 3.73 13.42
N ALA A 134 6.14 2.91 13.53
CA ALA A 134 6.70 2.52 14.83
C ALA A 134 7.35 3.71 15.55
N ILE A 135 8.12 4.54 14.82
CA ILE A 135 8.77 5.75 15.35
C ILE A 135 7.71 6.74 15.84
N SER A 136 6.72 7.07 14.99
CA SER A 136 5.64 8.00 15.34
C SER A 136 4.88 7.57 16.61
N LYS A 137 4.58 6.27 16.75
CA LYS A 137 3.92 5.76 17.96
C LYS A 137 4.79 5.88 19.22
N MET A 138 6.09 5.65 19.10
CA MET A 138 7.04 5.80 20.22
C MET A 138 7.16 7.25 20.67
N GLU A 139 7.22 8.19 19.73
CA GLU A 139 7.23 9.63 20.03
C GLU A 139 5.93 10.08 20.72
N ALA A 140 4.77 9.60 20.24
CA ALA A 140 3.48 9.88 20.88
C ALA A 140 3.40 9.36 22.32
N LEU A 141 3.96 8.18 22.61
CA LEU A 141 4.02 7.63 23.96
C LEU A 141 4.93 8.44 24.88
N LYS A 142 6.10 8.89 24.41
CA LYS A 142 7.01 9.76 25.18
C LYS A 142 6.34 11.08 25.53
N ARG A 143 5.72 11.76 24.56
CA ARG A 143 4.96 13.01 24.80
C ARG A 143 3.87 12.84 25.85
N ARG A 144 3.16 11.71 25.86
CA ARG A 144 2.15 11.40 26.89
C ARG A 144 2.76 11.18 28.28
N GLN A 145 3.95 10.59 28.37
CA GLN A 145 4.64 10.41 29.65
C GLN A 145 5.14 11.74 30.20
N GLU A 146 5.70 12.60 29.34
CA GLU A 146 6.16 13.94 29.69
C GLU A 146 4.99 14.83 30.19
N ALA A 147 3.85 14.80 29.50
CA ALA A 147 2.64 15.54 29.91
C ALA A 147 2.12 15.10 31.29
N ARG A 148 2.12 13.79 31.58
CA ARG A 148 1.76 13.27 32.91
C ARG A 148 2.74 13.68 34.00
N ALA A 149 4.04 13.74 33.68
CA ALA A 149 5.07 14.16 34.62
C ALA A 149 4.99 15.66 34.94
N SER A 150 4.48 16.49 34.01
CA SER A 150 4.22 17.91 34.26
C SER A 150 2.93 18.18 35.04
N GLU A 151 1.93 17.30 34.98
CA GLU A 151 0.67 17.44 35.75
C GLU A 151 0.78 16.99 37.21
N SER A 152 1.82 16.22 37.57
CA SER A 152 2.10 15.79 38.95
C SER A 152 3.08 16.69 39.71
N LYS A 153 3.38 17.89 39.18
CA LYS A 153 4.15 18.95 39.86
C LYS A 153 3.27 20.17 40.10
#